data_AF-A0A950TV66-F1
#
_entry.id   AF-A0A950TV66-F1
#
_cell.length_a   1.000
_cell.length_b   1.000
_cell.length_c   1.000
_cell.angle_alpha   90.00
_cell.angle_beta   90.00
_cell.angle_gamma   90.00
#
_symmetry.space_group_name_H-M   'P 1'
#
loop_
_entity.id
_entity.type
_entity.pdbx_description
1 polymer ?
#
loop_
_entity_poly.entity_id
_entity_poly.type
_entity_poly.pdbx_seq_one_letter_code
_entity_poly.pdbx_strand_id
1 'polypeptide(L)'
;MKFRIGIFCCLWLLSWSCSTRQPVNNSQPAQNAPSEKGDKKTKHDKDTASDQPGANGVNSAACDRSLWSRVYEPERLEVQDECKVVTGTIAERDSDEDGDEHMLLKLDDGQDDLLTKKNLKKKDGNLVIEAVCVNPSTLKKVGSTCKGFTNSVQLPNVGDHVRVTGSLVNDTHNGWTEIHPITRIEKLGQ
;
A
#
# COMPACT_ATOMS: atom_id res chain seq x y z
N MET A 1 0.20 26.08 57.95
CA MET A 1 1.57 26.34 57.48
C MET A 1 1.52 26.88 56.05
N LYS A 2 2.10 28.05 55.80
CA LYS A 2 2.17 28.71 54.48
C LYS A 2 3.48 28.30 53.81
N PHE A 3 3.46 27.76 52.59
CA PHE A 3 4.64 27.63 51.75
C PHE A 3 4.48 28.53 50.52
N ARG A 4 5.49 29.40 50.31
CA ARG A 4 5.56 30.41 49.26
C ARG A 4 6.33 29.84 48.05
N ILE A 5 5.74 30.03 46.87
CA ILE A 5 6.28 30.50 45.58
C ILE A 5 7.81 30.43 45.37
N GLY A 6 8.21 29.86 44.22
CA GLY A 6 9.51 30.08 43.59
C GLY A 6 9.44 29.85 42.07
N ILE A 7 9.07 30.89 41.32
CA ILE A 7 9.35 31.03 39.88
C ILE A 7 10.78 31.56 39.76
N PHE A 8 11.64 30.89 38.98
CA PHE A 8 12.86 31.51 38.48
C PHE A 8 12.97 31.31 36.97
N CYS A 9 12.87 32.45 36.31
CA CYS A 9 13.19 32.71 34.92
C CYS A 9 14.72 32.67 34.74
N CYS A 10 15.21 32.06 33.66
CA CYS A 10 16.55 32.36 33.16
C CYS A 10 16.52 32.39 31.63
N LEU A 11 16.41 33.60 31.11
CA LEU A 11 16.86 33.96 29.78
C LEU A 11 18.36 33.70 29.67
N TRP A 12 18.79 33.10 28.56
CA TRP A 12 20.10 33.37 27.96
C TRP A 12 19.89 33.61 26.46
N LEU A 13 19.95 34.90 26.11
CA LEU A 13 20.26 35.40 24.77
C LEU A 13 21.79 35.46 24.63
N LEU A 14 22.32 35.25 23.40
CA LEU A 14 23.55 35.79 22.77
C LEU A 14 23.85 34.87 21.56
N SER A 15 23.45 35.20 20.32
CA SER A 15 24.02 36.14 19.34
C SER A 15 25.25 35.65 18.56
N TRP A 16 25.06 35.60 17.23
CA TRP A 16 26.00 35.83 16.12
C TRP A 16 27.27 34.99 15.93
N SER A 17 27.33 34.28 14.80
CA SER A 17 28.26 34.65 13.71
C SER A 17 27.82 34.07 12.37
N CYS A 18 27.57 34.98 11.43
CA CYS A 18 27.36 34.71 10.01
C CYS A 18 28.76 34.59 9.36
N SER A 19 29.09 33.45 8.74
CA SER A 19 30.30 33.32 7.93
C SER A 19 29.89 33.14 6.47
N THR A 20 29.95 34.25 5.74
CA THR A 20 29.81 34.33 4.29
C THR A 20 31.05 33.73 3.63
N ARG A 21 30.90 32.62 2.91
CA ARG A 21 31.85 32.22 1.84
C ARG A 21 31.21 32.50 0.50
N GLN A 22 31.90 33.31 -0.29
CA GLN A 22 31.57 33.67 -1.67
C GLN A 22 31.70 32.47 -2.63
N PRO A 23 31.00 32.54 -3.78
CA PRO A 23 30.94 31.48 -4.79
C PRO A 23 32.20 31.42 -5.65
N VAL A 24 32.69 30.21 -5.93
CA VAL A 24 33.71 29.98 -6.96
C VAL A 24 32.98 29.68 -8.27
N ASN A 25 33.10 30.62 -9.19
CA ASN A 25 32.63 30.57 -10.57
C ASN A 25 33.66 29.75 -11.37
N ASN A 26 33.26 28.70 -12.09
CA ASN A 26 34.11 28.12 -13.13
C ASN A 26 33.27 27.71 -14.34
N SER A 27 33.67 28.26 -15.48
CA SER A 27 32.95 28.30 -16.75
C SER A 27 33.14 27.02 -17.58
N GLN A 28 32.12 26.63 -18.35
CA GLN A 28 32.21 25.70 -19.49
C GLN A 28 33.03 26.32 -20.64
N PRO A 29 33.52 25.52 -21.62
CA PRO A 29 32.73 25.39 -22.86
C PRO A 29 32.87 24.07 -23.66
N ALA A 30 31.94 23.93 -24.63
CA ALA A 30 31.95 23.20 -25.91
C ALA A 30 31.91 21.65 -25.87
N GLN A 31 30.82 20.99 -26.31
CA GLN A 31 30.39 20.72 -27.70
C GLN A 31 31.44 20.00 -28.55
N ASN A 32 31.14 18.76 -28.97
CA ASN A 32 31.31 18.25 -30.34
C ASN A 32 30.68 16.86 -30.49
N ALA A 33 29.71 16.77 -31.42
CA ALA A 33 29.30 15.54 -32.09
C ALA A 33 30.21 15.32 -33.32
N PRO A 34 30.30 14.08 -33.84
CA PRO A 34 29.83 13.87 -35.22
C PRO A 34 29.11 12.53 -35.46
N SER A 35 28.34 12.52 -36.55
CA SER A 35 27.50 11.44 -37.09
C SER A 35 28.18 10.71 -38.27
N GLU A 36 27.55 9.59 -38.69
CA GLU A 36 27.72 8.76 -39.90
C GLU A 36 28.90 7.76 -39.88
N LYS A 37 28.82 6.53 -40.41
CA LYS A 37 27.94 5.88 -41.40
C LYS A 37 28.11 4.35 -41.30
N GLY A 38 27.09 3.58 -41.67
CA GLY A 38 27.10 2.11 -41.62
C GLY A 38 27.76 1.42 -42.81
N ASP A 39 27.96 0.10 -42.69
CA ASP A 39 27.89 -0.83 -43.82
C ASP A 39 27.64 -2.30 -43.37
N LYS A 40 26.68 -2.90 -44.06
CA LYS A 40 26.36 -4.32 -44.34
C LYS A 40 27.16 -5.46 -43.66
N LYS A 41 26.41 -6.46 -43.15
CA LYS A 41 26.38 -7.81 -43.75
C LYS A 41 25.18 -8.65 -43.29
N THR A 42 24.43 -9.13 -44.28
CA THR A 42 23.39 -10.17 -44.23
C THR A 42 23.95 -11.56 -43.91
N LYS A 43 23.23 -12.35 -43.11
CA LYS A 43 22.97 -13.77 -43.46
C LYS A 43 21.72 -14.30 -42.74
N HIS A 44 20.78 -14.77 -43.54
CA HIS A 44 19.73 -15.72 -43.18
C HIS A 44 20.36 -17.07 -42.79
N ASP A 45 19.74 -17.78 -41.85
CA ASP A 45 19.34 -19.20 -41.93
C ASP A 45 18.73 -19.52 -40.54
N LYS A 46 17.40 -19.54 -40.42
CA LYS A 46 16.53 -20.72 -40.57
C LYS A 46 16.62 -21.62 -39.33
N ASP A 47 15.61 -21.54 -38.47
CA ASP A 47 15.01 -22.66 -37.72
C ASP A 47 13.66 -22.16 -37.17
N THR A 48 12.56 -22.52 -37.83
CA THR A 48 11.71 -23.70 -37.57
C THR A 48 10.82 -23.51 -36.34
N ALA A 49 9.52 -23.54 -36.63
CA ALA A 49 8.40 -23.36 -35.74
C ALA A 49 8.35 -24.36 -34.56
N SER A 50 7.84 -23.89 -33.44
CA SER A 50 6.91 -24.68 -32.62
C SER A 50 5.85 -23.75 -32.04
N ASP A 51 4.78 -23.57 -32.82
CA ASP A 51 3.47 -23.15 -32.35
C ASP A 51 2.91 -24.24 -31.42
N GLN A 52 2.77 -23.94 -30.13
CA GLN A 52 1.86 -24.64 -29.24
C GLN A 52 1.31 -23.65 -28.19
N PRO A 53 0.07 -23.87 -27.72
CA PRO A 53 -0.91 -22.83 -27.51
C PRO A 53 -0.86 -22.26 -26.10
N GLY A 54 -1.43 -21.07 -25.95
CA GLY A 54 -1.62 -20.38 -24.69
C GLY A 54 -2.24 -21.26 -23.62
N ALA A 55 -1.40 -21.70 -22.69
CA ALA A 55 -1.84 -22.08 -21.36
C ALA A 55 -2.16 -20.77 -20.63
N ASN A 56 -3.45 -20.51 -20.42
CA ASN A 56 -3.92 -19.59 -19.39
C ASN A 56 -3.33 -20.05 -18.05
N GLY A 57 -2.19 -19.47 -17.68
CA GLY A 57 -1.62 -19.61 -16.36
C GLY A 57 -2.57 -18.93 -15.38
N VAL A 58 -3.30 -19.73 -14.61
CA VAL A 58 -3.90 -19.26 -13.36
C VAL A 58 -2.73 -18.90 -12.45
N ASN A 59 -2.30 -17.64 -12.50
CA ASN A 59 -1.31 -17.09 -11.58
C ASN A 59 -1.89 -17.13 -10.17
N SER A 60 -1.64 -18.23 -9.47
CA SER A 60 -2.25 -18.57 -8.18
C SER A 60 -1.56 -17.89 -6.98
N ALA A 61 -0.91 -16.74 -7.19
CA ALA A 61 -0.19 -16.01 -6.14
C ALA A 61 0.04 -14.52 -6.43
N ALA A 62 -0.52 -13.96 -7.51
CA ALA A 62 -0.26 -12.58 -7.88
C ALA A 62 -1.37 -11.66 -7.34
N CYS A 63 -0.99 -10.60 -6.64
CA CYS A 63 -1.91 -9.52 -6.27
C CYS A 63 -2.29 -8.71 -7.50
N ASP A 64 -3.55 -8.31 -7.58
CA ASP A 64 -4.06 -7.47 -8.67
C ASP A 64 -3.73 -6.01 -8.37
N ARG A 65 -2.63 -5.53 -8.95
CA ARG A 65 -2.20 -4.13 -8.79
C ARG A 65 -3.18 -3.13 -9.40
N SER A 66 -4.08 -3.55 -10.29
CA SER A 66 -5.08 -2.63 -10.88
C SER A 66 -6.09 -2.13 -9.83
N LEU A 67 -6.26 -2.86 -8.72
CA LEU A 67 -7.14 -2.48 -7.62
C LEU A 67 -6.68 -1.21 -6.90
N TRP A 68 -5.40 -0.83 -6.98
CA TRP A 68 -4.90 0.43 -6.42
C TRP A 68 -5.57 1.67 -7.04
N SER A 69 -6.08 1.57 -8.28
CA SER A 69 -6.87 2.64 -8.89
C SER A 69 -8.26 2.84 -8.26
N ARG A 70 -8.64 1.96 -7.34
CA ARG A 70 -9.93 1.94 -6.63
C ARG A 70 -9.81 2.30 -5.16
N VAL A 71 -8.60 2.57 -4.69
CA VAL A 71 -8.35 3.04 -3.33
C VAL A 71 -8.64 4.53 -3.26
N TYR A 72 -9.48 4.94 -2.31
CA TYR A 72 -9.68 6.35 -1.99
C TYR A 72 -8.48 6.87 -1.17
N GLU A 73 -7.96 8.07 -1.44
CA GLU A 73 -6.77 8.68 -0.79
C GLU A 73 -5.57 7.71 -0.61
N PRO A 74 -5.07 7.08 -1.71
CA PRO A 74 -4.00 6.07 -1.64
C PRO A 74 -2.67 6.62 -1.09
N GLU A 75 -2.44 7.94 -1.15
CA GLU A 75 -1.25 8.60 -0.63
C GLU A 75 -1.04 8.44 0.87
N ARG A 76 -2.09 8.07 1.63
CA ARG A 76 -1.97 7.79 3.07
C ARG A 76 -1.39 6.41 3.36
N LEU A 77 -1.39 5.51 2.38
CA LEU A 77 -1.02 4.10 2.55
C LEU A 77 0.45 3.88 2.18
N GLU A 78 1.27 3.56 3.18
CA GLU A 78 2.66 3.17 2.98
C GLU A 78 2.73 1.66 2.72
N VAL A 79 3.05 1.27 1.48
CA VAL A 79 3.17 -0.15 1.11
C VAL A 79 4.37 -0.79 1.81
N GLN A 80 4.11 -1.82 2.61
CA GLN A 80 5.13 -2.63 3.28
C GLN A 80 5.45 -3.89 2.47
N ASP A 81 4.43 -4.52 1.91
CA ASP A 81 4.53 -5.66 1.02
C ASP A 81 3.49 -5.51 -0.09
N GLU A 82 3.94 -5.51 -1.34
CA GLU A 82 3.07 -5.38 -2.52
C GLU A 82 2.08 -6.54 -2.61
N CYS A 83 2.45 -7.72 -2.11
CA CYS A 83 1.60 -8.89 -2.12
C CYS A 83 1.83 -9.84 -0.95
N LYS A 84 1.03 -9.63 0.10
CA LYS A 84 1.02 -10.44 1.31
C LYS A 84 -0.13 -11.44 1.27
N VAL A 85 0.14 -12.63 1.78
CA VAL A 85 -0.89 -13.63 2.11
C VAL A 85 -0.93 -13.79 3.62
N VAL A 86 -2.12 -13.70 4.20
CA VAL A 86 -2.37 -13.93 5.63
C VAL A 86 -3.51 -14.91 5.82
N THR A 87 -3.55 -15.58 6.96
CA THR A 87 -4.69 -16.42 7.36
C THR A 87 -5.24 -15.98 8.71
N GLY A 88 -6.54 -16.18 8.90
CA GLY A 88 -7.20 -15.79 10.12
C GLY A 88 -8.70 -16.01 10.09
N THR A 89 -9.37 -15.64 11.17
CA THR A 89 -10.83 -15.71 11.31
C THR A 89 -11.44 -14.32 11.23
N ILE A 90 -12.50 -14.15 10.44
CA ILE A 90 -13.22 -12.87 10.35
C ILE A 90 -13.90 -12.59 11.70
N ALA A 91 -13.49 -11.52 12.36
CA ALA A 91 -14.02 -11.09 13.65
C ALA A 91 -15.19 -10.11 13.48
N GLU A 92 -15.08 -9.19 12.53
CA GLU A 92 -16.07 -8.14 12.27
C GLU A 92 -16.11 -7.78 10.79
N ARG A 93 -17.22 -7.16 10.37
CA ARG A 93 -17.43 -6.68 9.01
C ARG A 93 -18.37 -5.48 9.02
N ASP A 94 -18.00 -4.44 8.28
CA ASP A 94 -18.79 -3.22 8.09
C ASP A 94 -18.58 -2.65 6.68
N SER A 95 -19.54 -1.85 6.20
CA SER A 95 -19.38 -1.09 4.96
C SER A 95 -18.95 0.33 5.31
N ASP A 96 -17.83 0.77 4.72
CA ASP A 96 -17.35 2.13 4.91
C ASP A 96 -18.01 3.12 3.93
N GLU A 97 -18.01 4.41 4.30
CA GLU A 97 -18.65 5.46 3.50
C GLU A 97 -17.98 5.64 2.13
N ASP A 98 -16.71 5.25 1.99
CA ASP A 98 -15.98 5.32 0.73
C ASP A 98 -16.31 4.19 -0.26
N GLY A 99 -17.14 3.23 0.17
CA GLY A 99 -17.61 2.11 -0.63
C GLY A 99 -16.81 0.82 -0.43
N ASP A 100 -15.80 0.82 0.44
CA ASP A 100 -15.04 -0.37 0.75
C ASP A 100 -15.79 -1.27 1.74
N GLU A 101 -15.53 -2.57 1.70
CA GLU A 101 -15.92 -3.48 2.78
C GLU A 101 -14.77 -3.58 3.77
N HIS A 102 -14.96 -3.01 4.96
CA HIS A 102 -14.03 -3.07 6.09
C HIS A 102 -14.26 -4.35 6.89
N MET A 103 -13.19 -5.08 7.17
CA MET A 103 -13.25 -6.28 8.00
C MET A 103 -12.11 -6.31 9.00
N LEU A 104 -12.37 -6.93 10.15
CA LEU A 104 -11.33 -7.30 11.10
C LEU A 104 -11.02 -8.77 10.99
N LEU A 105 -9.74 -9.07 10.77
CA LEU A 105 -9.21 -10.43 10.70
C LEU A 105 -8.41 -10.72 11.96
N LYS A 106 -8.90 -11.66 12.76
CA LYS A 106 -8.09 -12.26 13.83
C LYS A 106 -7.07 -13.17 13.18
N LEU A 107 -5.80 -12.75 13.15
CA LEU A 107 -4.73 -13.52 12.54
C LEU A 107 -4.53 -14.87 13.24
N ASP A 108 -4.13 -15.88 12.47
CA ASP A 108 -3.63 -17.13 13.03
C ASP A 108 -2.26 -16.92 13.71
N ASP A 109 -1.94 -17.76 14.68
CA ASP A 109 -0.70 -17.73 15.45
C ASP A 109 0.55 -17.64 14.56
N GLY A 110 1.49 -16.79 14.95
CA GLY A 110 2.77 -16.61 14.24
C GLY A 110 2.75 -15.50 13.18
N GLN A 111 1.66 -14.75 13.06
CA GLN A 111 1.54 -13.56 12.20
C GLN A 111 1.36 -12.26 12.99
N ASP A 112 1.49 -12.31 14.32
CA ASP A 112 1.26 -11.15 15.21
C ASP A 112 2.22 -9.99 14.96
N ASP A 113 3.36 -10.25 14.31
CA ASP A 113 4.35 -9.25 13.91
C ASP A 113 3.81 -8.28 12.84
N LEU A 114 2.71 -8.63 12.17
CA LEU A 114 2.02 -7.76 11.24
C LEU A 114 1.21 -6.66 11.93
N LEU A 115 0.94 -6.75 13.24
CA LEU A 115 0.08 -5.83 13.95
C LEU A 115 0.86 -4.66 14.55
N THR A 116 0.36 -3.44 14.34
CA THR A 116 0.90 -2.28 15.07
C THR A 116 0.31 -2.20 16.47
N LYS A 117 0.91 -1.36 17.32
CA LYS A 117 0.33 -1.00 18.63
C LYS A 117 -1.09 -0.44 18.52
N LYS A 118 -1.46 0.16 17.39
CA LYS A 118 -2.79 0.72 17.19
C LYS A 118 -3.79 -0.35 16.75
N ASN A 119 -3.40 -1.35 15.96
CA ASN A 119 -4.21 -2.57 15.77
C ASN A 119 -4.58 -3.18 17.14
N LEU A 120 -3.57 -3.41 17.98
CA LEU A 120 -3.75 -4.00 19.31
C LEU A 120 -4.70 -3.21 20.22
N LYS A 121 -4.70 -1.87 20.12
CA LYS A 121 -5.45 -0.99 21.04
C LYS A 121 -6.80 -0.51 20.51
N LYS A 122 -6.98 -0.46 19.20
CA LYS A 122 -8.13 0.18 18.54
C LYS A 122 -8.94 -0.76 17.68
N LYS A 123 -8.37 -1.91 17.33
CA LYS A 123 -8.99 -2.96 16.52
C LYS A 123 -8.96 -4.30 17.26
N ASP A 124 -8.85 -4.25 18.59
CA ASP A 124 -8.84 -5.40 19.50
C ASP A 124 -7.85 -6.53 19.12
N GLY A 125 -6.69 -6.14 18.58
CA GLY A 125 -5.66 -7.09 18.17
C GLY A 125 -5.92 -7.77 16.83
N ASN A 126 -6.84 -7.24 16.03
CA ASN A 126 -7.10 -7.74 14.69
C ASN A 126 -6.36 -6.92 13.62
N LEU A 127 -6.04 -7.57 12.51
CA LEU A 127 -5.60 -6.91 11.29
C LEU A 127 -6.82 -6.32 10.59
N VAL A 128 -6.72 -5.08 10.10
CA VAL A 128 -7.74 -4.50 9.23
C VAL A 128 -7.54 -5.08 7.83
N ILE A 129 -8.61 -5.44 7.14
CA ILE A 129 -8.55 -5.84 5.73
C ILE A 129 -9.70 -5.15 4.98
N GLU A 130 -9.43 -4.60 3.80
CA GLU A 130 -10.40 -3.80 3.05
C GLU A 130 -10.50 -4.25 1.59
N ALA A 131 -11.73 -4.63 1.19
CA ALA A 131 -12.06 -4.94 -0.20
C ALA A 131 -12.66 -3.70 -0.85
N VAL A 132 -11.95 -3.16 -1.84
CA VAL A 132 -12.28 -1.87 -2.46
C VAL A 132 -13.57 -1.89 -3.27
N CYS A 133 -14.37 -0.82 -3.18
CA CYS A 133 -15.55 -0.61 -4.03
C CYS A 133 -16.51 -1.81 -4.11
N VAL A 134 -16.73 -2.47 -2.97
CA VAL A 134 -17.72 -3.56 -2.84
C VAL A 134 -19.13 -2.98 -2.71
N ASN A 135 -19.24 -1.85 -2.01
CA ASN A 135 -20.50 -1.18 -1.71
C ASN A 135 -20.62 0.15 -2.47
N PRO A 136 -21.84 0.68 -2.64
CA PRO A 136 -22.04 2.04 -3.10
C PRO A 136 -21.47 3.05 -2.09
N SER A 137 -20.51 3.87 -2.52
CA SER A 137 -20.00 4.97 -1.68
C SER A 137 -21.08 6.00 -1.37
N THR A 138 -21.17 6.41 -0.11
CA THR A 138 -21.98 7.54 0.35
C THR A 138 -21.15 8.83 0.46
N LEU A 139 -19.82 8.70 0.49
CA LEU A 139 -18.87 9.80 0.58
C LEU A 139 -18.64 10.49 -0.77
N LYS A 140 -19.16 11.70 -0.93
CA LYS A 140 -19.03 12.50 -2.16
C LYS A 140 -17.58 12.72 -2.62
N LYS A 141 -16.62 12.74 -1.69
CA LYS A 141 -15.20 13.00 -1.99
C LYS A 141 -14.53 11.87 -2.77
N VAL A 142 -15.07 10.65 -2.70
CA VAL A 142 -14.60 9.50 -3.50
C VAL A 142 -14.74 9.76 -4.99
N GLY A 143 -15.70 10.59 -5.40
CA GLY A 143 -15.83 11.02 -6.78
C GLY A 143 -16.08 9.85 -7.73
N SER A 144 -15.13 9.60 -8.64
CA SER A 144 -15.23 8.56 -9.66
C SER A 144 -14.40 7.30 -9.38
N THR A 145 -13.76 7.18 -8.21
CA THR A 145 -12.85 6.06 -7.89
C THR A 145 -13.50 4.69 -8.12
N CYS A 146 -14.72 4.49 -7.61
CA CYS A 146 -15.49 3.25 -7.79
C CYS A 146 -16.38 3.21 -9.05
N LYS A 147 -16.41 4.28 -9.86
CA LYS A 147 -17.38 4.40 -10.95
C LYS A 147 -17.12 3.36 -12.04
N GLY A 148 -18.14 2.53 -12.33
CA GLY A 148 -18.10 1.52 -13.39
C GLY A 148 -17.22 0.32 -13.06
N PHE A 149 -16.78 0.19 -11.81
CA PHE A 149 -16.09 -0.99 -11.30
C PHE A 149 -17.07 -1.85 -10.50
N THR A 150 -16.84 -3.16 -10.52
CA THR A 150 -17.57 -4.12 -9.69
C THR A 150 -16.55 -5.08 -9.12
N ASN A 151 -16.43 -5.10 -7.81
CA ASN A 151 -15.55 -6.04 -7.13
C ASN A 151 -16.14 -7.45 -7.21
N SER A 152 -15.30 -8.45 -7.51
CA SER A 152 -15.68 -9.87 -7.61
C SER A 152 -15.28 -10.70 -6.39
N VAL A 153 -14.68 -10.09 -5.37
CA VAL A 153 -14.34 -10.76 -4.10
C VAL A 153 -15.63 -11.24 -3.44
N GLN A 154 -15.67 -12.52 -3.09
CA GLN A 154 -16.74 -13.09 -2.30
C GLN A 154 -16.48 -12.76 -0.83
N LEU A 155 -17.34 -11.94 -0.24
CA LEU A 155 -17.20 -11.55 1.15
C LEU A 155 -17.45 -12.75 2.09
N PRO A 156 -16.50 -13.08 2.98
CA PRO A 156 -16.69 -14.11 3.99
C PRO A 156 -17.68 -13.65 5.07
N ASN A 157 -18.24 -14.59 5.83
CA ASN A 157 -19.04 -14.28 7.01
C ASN A 157 -18.15 -14.10 8.25
N VAL A 158 -18.65 -13.37 9.24
CA VAL A 158 -18.06 -13.39 10.59
C VAL A 158 -17.99 -14.83 11.09
N GLY A 159 -16.82 -15.22 11.60
CA GLY A 159 -16.50 -16.58 12.04
C GLY A 159 -15.90 -17.49 10.96
N ASP A 160 -15.88 -17.10 9.68
CA ASP A 160 -15.21 -17.88 8.64
C ASP A 160 -13.68 -17.79 8.81
N HIS A 161 -13.01 -18.94 8.75
CA HIS A 161 -11.55 -19.02 8.61
C HIS A 161 -11.17 -18.83 7.15
N VAL A 162 -10.26 -17.91 6.87
CA VAL A 162 -9.94 -17.47 5.52
C VAL A 162 -8.45 -17.31 5.29
N ARG A 163 -8.07 -17.45 4.01
CA ARG A 163 -6.82 -16.95 3.46
C ARG A 163 -7.11 -15.67 2.68
N VAL A 164 -6.41 -14.60 3.02
CA VAL A 164 -6.55 -13.28 2.39
C VAL A 164 -5.26 -12.94 1.66
N THR A 165 -5.37 -12.46 0.42
CA THR A 165 -4.24 -12.04 -0.42
C THR A 165 -4.47 -10.59 -0.86
N GLY A 166 -3.48 -9.73 -0.66
CA GLY A 166 -3.54 -8.32 -1.06
C GLY A 166 -2.27 -7.56 -0.68
N SER A 167 -2.25 -6.24 -0.88
CA SER A 167 -1.12 -5.42 -0.46
C SER A 167 -1.17 -5.17 1.04
N LEU A 168 -0.06 -5.41 1.74
CA LEU A 168 0.09 -5.03 3.16
C LEU A 168 0.59 -3.59 3.21
N VAL A 169 -0.15 -2.75 3.92
CA VAL A 169 0.14 -1.32 4.03
C VAL A 169 0.10 -0.88 5.48
N ASN A 170 0.80 0.21 5.78
CA ASN A 170 0.61 1.01 6.99
C ASN A 170 -0.24 2.22 6.62
N ASP A 171 -1.46 2.31 7.16
CA ASP A 171 -2.29 3.51 7.01
C ASP A 171 -1.73 4.58 7.94
N THR A 172 -1.11 5.62 7.38
CA THR A 172 -0.50 6.70 8.16
C THR A 172 -1.52 7.63 8.82
N HIS A 173 -2.75 7.70 8.29
CA HIS A 173 -3.83 8.46 8.88
C HIS A 173 -4.33 7.78 10.16
N ASN A 174 -4.60 6.47 10.03
CA ASN A 174 -5.18 5.71 11.12
C ASN A 174 -4.15 5.08 12.05
N GLY A 175 -2.92 4.84 11.60
CA GLY A 175 -1.78 4.29 12.34
C GLY A 175 -1.83 2.78 12.58
N TRP A 176 -2.65 2.04 11.84
CA TRP A 176 -2.67 0.57 11.85
C TRP A 176 -2.20 0.02 10.51
N THR A 177 -1.77 -1.22 10.55
CA THR A 177 -1.50 -2.02 9.36
C THR A 177 -2.77 -2.69 8.87
N GLU A 178 -2.85 -2.88 7.57
CA GLU A 178 -3.99 -3.49 6.91
C GLU A 178 -3.61 -4.21 5.61
N ILE A 179 -4.44 -5.16 5.19
CA ILE A 179 -4.44 -5.63 3.80
C ILE A 179 -5.40 -4.74 3.02
N HIS A 180 -4.85 -3.80 2.24
CA HIS A 180 -5.59 -2.87 1.40
C HIS A 180 -4.76 -2.56 0.13
N PRO A 181 -5.26 -2.85 -1.09
CA PRO A 181 -6.54 -3.50 -1.39
C PRO A 181 -6.43 -5.04 -1.31
N ILE A 182 -7.53 -5.68 -0.92
CA ILE A 182 -7.67 -7.14 -1.04
C ILE A 182 -7.81 -7.53 -2.52
N THR A 183 -6.93 -8.42 -2.98
CA THR A 183 -7.05 -9.10 -4.28
C THR A 183 -7.98 -10.30 -4.21
N ARG A 184 -7.87 -11.10 -3.14
CA ARG A 184 -8.58 -12.38 -3.05
C ARG A 184 -8.82 -12.79 -1.61
N ILE A 185 -9.98 -13.41 -1.39
CA ILE A 185 -10.33 -14.09 -0.13
C ILE A 185 -10.76 -15.52 -0.48
N GLU A 186 -10.28 -16.47 0.32
CA GLU A 186 -10.64 -17.87 0.22
C GLU A 186 -11.04 -18.39 1.58
N LYS A 187 -12.22 -19.01 1.67
CA LYS A 187 -12.58 -19.76 2.87
C LYS A 187 -11.74 -21.02 2.97
N LEU A 188 -11.08 -21.20 4.11
CA LEU A 188 -10.39 -22.42 4.48
C LEU A 188 -11.41 -23.34 5.16
N GLY A 189 -11.44 -24.61 4.77
CA GLY A 189 -12.39 -25.58 5.33
C GLY A 189 -12.30 -25.65 6.85
N GLN A 190 -13.44 -25.90 7.51
CA GLN A 190 -13.50 -26.20 8.95
C GLN A 190 -12.87 -27.54 9.26
#